data_AF-A0A2P8E2Q1-F1
#
_entry.id   AF-A0A2P8E2Q1-F1
#
_cell.length_a   1.000
_cell.length_b   1.000
_cell.length_c   1.000
_cell.angle_alpha   90.00
_cell.angle_beta   90.00
_cell.angle_gamma   90.00
#
_symmetry.space_group_name_H-M   'P 1'
#
loop_
_entity.id
_entity.type
_entity.pdbx_description
1 polymer ?
#
loop_
_entity_poly.entity_id
_entity_poly.type
_entity_poly.pdbx_seq_one_letter_code
_entity_poly.pdbx_strand_id
1 'polypeptide(L)'
;MRRTTIGAAALVLAVLAGCSGGESETADSAAGGSGEAAPEAAAPDEQAASSDDSGGVIDQAAMSAAQRHVIHTVDLSIRADDVPAAAQRAADIATGAGGLVADERRTGDEHATLTLRVPADDLDAALERLTELGEVTHRTRSAEDVTQEVVDTESRVTSQRASIERLRTLLDEAGDLSDVIAVERELSKREADLDALLTRQEQLAQQTSLATVTVELHAPSAQSPGDDDRGFLAGLGGGWDAFVSAGAFALTALGAVLPFAVLAAAVGYPALVLVRRRRQPGAPAA
;
A
#
# COMPACT_ATOMS: atom_id res chain seq x y z
N MET A 1 -25.70 -17.76 34.52
CA MET A 1 -27.01 -18.43 34.71
C MET A 1 -28.09 -17.71 33.91
N ARG A 2 -28.61 -18.33 32.83
CA ARG A 2 -29.89 -18.09 32.12
C ARG A 2 -29.79 -18.85 30.77
N ARG A 3 -30.08 -20.15 30.77
CA ARG A 3 -31.36 -20.81 30.41
C ARG A 3 -31.63 -20.85 28.90
N THR A 4 -31.15 -21.93 28.30
CA THR A 4 -31.77 -22.82 27.29
C THR A 4 -33.14 -22.45 26.71
N THR A 5 -33.28 -22.50 25.38
CA THR A 5 -34.42 -23.15 24.69
C THR A 5 -33.96 -23.77 23.36
N ILE A 6 -34.16 -25.08 23.30
CA ILE A 6 -34.10 -25.96 22.13
C ILE A 6 -35.36 -25.73 21.29
N GLY A 7 -35.21 -25.66 19.97
CA GLY A 7 -36.31 -25.69 19.00
C GLY A 7 -35.94 -26.57 17.82
N ALA A 8 -36.39 -27.81 17.85
CA ALA A 8 -36.28 -28.79 16.78
C ALA A 8 -37.56 -28.79 15.92
N ALA A 9 -37.40 -28.86 14.60
CA ALA A 9 -38.29 -29.51 13.61
C ALA A 9 -37.71 -29.16 12.24
N ALA A 10 -37.04 -30.09 11.55
CA ALA A 10 -37.64 -31.01 10.55
C ALA A 10 -38.14 -30.26 9.31
N LEU A 11 -37.96 -30.68 8.05
CA LEU A 11 -37.35 -31.80 7.34
C LEU A 11 -37.80 -31.52 5.88
N VAL A 12 -36.97 -31.74 4.85
CA VAL A 12 -37.38 -32.28 3.52
C VAL A 12 -36.18 -32.26 2.56
N LEU A 13 -35.77 -33.48 2.23
CA LEU A 13 -34.93 -33.88 1.11
C LEU A 13 -35.60 -33.54 -0.23
N ALA A 14 -34.85 -32.94 -1.14
CA ALA A 14 -35.07 -33.08 -2.58
C ALA A 14 -33.77 -33.59 -3.22
N VAL A 15 -33.82 -34.86 -3.60
CA VAL A 15 -32.77 -35.63 -4.27
C VAL A 15 -32.53 -35.06 -5.67
N LEU A 16 -31.25 -34.91 -6.01
CA LEU A 16 -30.77 -34.62 -7.36
C LEU A 16 -31.13 -35.76 -8.33
N ALA A 17 -31.84 -35.42 -9.40
CA ALA A 17 -31.84 -36.18 -10.65
C ALA A 17 -30.82 -35.53 -11.59
N GLY A 18 -29.90 -36.33 -12.12
CA GLY A 18 -28.92 -35.93 -13.13
C GLY A 18 -29.37 -36.18 -14.57
N CYS A 19 -28.46 -35.82 -15.49
CA CYS A 19 -28.47 -35.94 -16.96
C CYS A 19 -29.35 -34.92 -17.71
N SER A 20 -28.93 -34.28 -18.80
CA SER A 20 -27.73 -34.41 -19.65
C SER A 20 -27.79 -33.35 -20.78
N GLY A 21 -26.62 -32.98 -21.33
CA GLY A 21 -26.48 -32.58 -22.74
C GLY A 21 -26.42 -31.07 -23.03
N GLY A 22 -25.36 -30.65 -23.72
CA GLY A 22 -25.23 -29.31 -24.28
C GLY A 22 -23.81 -29.00 -24.74
N GLU A 23 -23.46 -29.49 -25.92
CA GLU A 23 -22.19 -29.31 -26.61
C GLU A 23 -22.03 -27.89 -27.20
N SER A 24 -20.77 -27.47 -27.29
CA SER A 24 -20.18 -26.57 -28.29
C SER A 24 -20.59 -25.10 -28.32
N GLU A 25 -19.62 -24.21 -28.08
CA GLU A 25 -19.22 -23.22 -29.08
C GLU A 25 -17.81 -22.69 -28.78
N THR A 26 -16.90 -23.03 -29.68
CA THR A 26 -15.55 -22.48 -29.82
C THR A 26 -15.63 -21.15 -30.56
N ALA A 27 -15.11 -20.09 -29.95
CA ALA A 27 -14.67 -18.90 -30.65
C ALA A 27 -13.60 -18.21 -29.80
N ASP A 28 -12.33 -18.39 -30.16
CA ASP A 28 -11.36 -17.33 -29.90
C ASP A 28 -10.44 -17.22 -31.10
N SER A 29 -10.43 -16.02 -31.66
CA SER A 29 -9.72 -15.63 -32.86
C SER A 29 -8.56 -14.71 -32.47
N ALA A 30 -7.47 -14.90 -33.21
CA ALA A 30 -6.44 -13.90 -33.49
C ALA A 30 -5.51 -13.49 -32.34
N ALA A 31 -4.23 -13.83 -32.50
CA ALA A 31 -3.27 -12.82 -32.96
C ALA A 31 -1.95 -13.52 -33.32
N GLY A 32 -1.59 -13.44 -34.60
CA GLY A 32 -0.26 -13.76 -35.08
C GLY A 32 0.72 -12.67 -34.67
N GLY A 33 1.80 -13.06 -34.00
CA GLY A 33 2.99 -12.24 -33.79
C GLY A 33 4.16 -12.86 -34.53
N SER A 34 4.33 -12.50 -35.80
CA SER A 34 5.54 -12.76 -36.57
C SER A 34 6.67 -11.88 -36.04
N GLY A 35 7.58 -12.48 -35.29
CA GLY A 35 8.87 -11.88 -34.96
C GLY A 35 9.77 -11.90 -36.19
N GLU A 36 9.83 -10.77 -36.89
CA GLU A 36 10.78 -10.56 -37.98
C GLU A 36 12.03 -9.87 -37.42
N ALA A 37 13.15 -10.58 -37.50
CA ALA A 37 14.48 -10.08 -37.24
C ALA A 37 14.97 -9.25 -38.43
N ALA A 38 15.65 -8.13 -38.17
CA ALA A 38 16.47 -7.43 -39.15
C ALA A 38 17.66 -6.72 -38.46
N PRO A 39 18.78 -6.53 -39.17
CA PRO A 39 20.10 -6.79 -38.64
C PRO A 39 20.90 -5.53 -38.23
N GLU A 40 21.92 -5.83 -37.42
CA GLU A 40 23.04 -5.01 -37.00
C GLU A 40 23.70 -4.24 -38.17
N ALA A 41 23.76 -2.92 -38.05
CA ALA A 41 24.44 -2.04 -38.99
C ALA A 41 25.75 -1.52 -38.39
N ALA A 42 26.80 -1.71 -39.17
CA ALA A 42 28.20 -1.40 -38.92
C ALA A 42 28.47 0.06 -38.50
N ALA A 43 29.39 0.20 -37.56
CA ALA A 43 30.11 1.43 -37.27
C ALA A 43 31.14 1.76 -38.37
N PRO A 44 31.43 3.05 -38.61
CA PRO A 44 32.71 3.47 -39.16
C PRO A 44 33.67 3.92 -38.07
N ASP A 45 34.89 3.41 -38.16
CA ASP A 45 36.12 3.96 -37.57
C ASP A 45 36.29 5.45 -37.89
N GLU A 46 36.55 6.26 -36.85
CA GLU A 46 37.37 7.46 -36.99
C GLU A 46 38.41 7.50 -35.86
N GLN A 47 39.66 7.26 -36.26
CA GLN A 47 40.88 7.57 -35.51
C GLN A 47 41.32 9.00 -35.83
N ALA A 48 41.38 9.86 -34.81
CA ALA A 48 42.35 10.94 -34.56
C ALA A 48 41.75 11.86 -33.47
N ALA A 49 42.42 12.32 -32.43
CA ALA A 49 43.83 12.41 -32.15
C ALA A 49 44.01 12.40 -30.62
N SER A 50 45.02 11.68 -30.15
CA SER A 50 45.58 11.80 -28.81
C SER A 50 46.13 13.22 -28.61
N SER A 51 45.47 13.99 -27.75
CA SER A 51 46.06 15.15 -27.09
C SER A 51 46.16 14.81 -25.61
N ASP A 52 47.39 14.68 -25.14
CA ASP A 52 47.77 14.71 -23.74
C ASP A 52 47.31 16.05 -23.14
N ASP A 53 46.15 16.05 -22.50
CA ASP A 53 45.79 17.05 -21.49
C ASP A 53 45.44 16.30 -20.20
N SER A 54 46.49 15.95 -19.47
CA SER A 54 46.40 15.57 -18.07
C SER A 54 46.22 16.84 -17.23
N GLY A 55 45.07 17.50 -17.41
CA GLY A 55 44.67 18.73 -16.70
C GLY A 55 43.17 18.83 -16.40
N GLY A 56 42.30 18.20 -17.20
CA GLY A 56 40.84 18.38 -17.09
C GLY A 56 40.04 17.39 -16.22
N VAL A 57 40.62 16.30 -15.72
CA VAL A 57 39.82 15.23 -15.06
C VAL A 57 39.44 15.55 -13.61
N ILE A 58 40.07 16.55 -13.00
CA ILE A 58 39.75 17.02 -11.64
C ILE A 58 38.59 18.02 -11.61
N ASP A 59 38.22 18.61 -12.75
CA ASP A 59 37.15 19.61 -12.81
C ASP A 59 35.77 18.98 -13.05
N GLN A 60 35.71 17.79 -13.66
CA GLN A 60 34.45 17.08 -13.87
C GLN A 60 33.92 16.40 -12.60
N ALA A 61 34.81 16.01 -11.68
CA ALA A 61 34.46 15.56 -10.34
C ALA A 61 34.10 16.74 -9.39
N ALA A 62 34.68 17.92 -9.60
CA ALA A 62 34.31 19.14 -8.88
C ALA A 62 32.96 19.72 -9.36
N MET A 63 32.65 19.62 -10.66
CA MET A 63 31.33 19.91 -11.22
C MET A 63 30.27 18.86 -10.85
N SER A 64 30.67 17.64 -10.46
CA SER A 64 29.76 16.63 -9.89
C SER A 64 29.30 16.96 -8.46
N ALA A 65 29.89 17.99 -7.83
CA ALA A 65 29.45 18.57 -6.57
C ALA A 65 28.89 19.99 -6.77
N ALA A 66 28.47 20.36 -8.00
CA ALA A 66 27.43 21.37 -8.12
C ALA A 66 26.30 20.97 -7.17
N GLN A 67 25.94 21.87 -6.25
CA GLN A 67 24.97 21.60 -5.20
C GLN A 67 23.68 21.11 -5.85
N ARG A 68 23.47 19.79 -5.83
CA ARG A 68 22.30 19.17 -6.45
C ARG A 68 21.11 19.51 -5.60
N HIS A 69 20.09 20.06 -6.23
CA HIS A 69 18.85 20.42 -5.59
C HIS A 69 17.89 19.26 -5.81
N VAL A 70 17.71 18.41 -4.80
CA VAL A 70 16.86 17.22 -4.89
C VAL A 70 15.72 17.34 -3.89
N ILE A 71 14.49 17.16 -4.37
CA ILE A 71 13.30 17.10 -3.54
C ILE A 71 13.12 15.65 -3.10
N HIS A 72 13.04 15.43 -1.79
CA HIS A 72 12.76 14.11 -1.23
C HIS A 72 11.34 14.03 -0.67
N THR A 73 10.60 13.03 -1.13
CA THR A 73 9.26 12.71 -0.63
C THR A 73 9.21 11.26 -0.23
N VAL A 74 8.71 10.98 0.97
CA VAL A 74 8.58 9.63 1.50
C VAL A 74 7.18 9.45 2.07
N ASP A 75 6.52 8.38 1.65
CA ASP A 75 5.26 7.92 2.22
C ASP A 75 5.50 6.62 2.96
N LEU A 76 5.11 6.58 4.23
CA LEU A 76 5.38 5.48 5.13
C LEU A 76 4.11 5.10 5.87
N SER A 77 3.63 3.88 5.69
CA SER A 77 2.52 3.33 6.47
C SER A 77 3.09 2.34 7.49
N ILE A 78 2.79 2.56 8.76
CA ILE A 78 3.30 1.77 9.88
C ILE A 78 2.11 1.27 10.70
N ARG A 79 2.14 -0.03 10.99
CA ARG A 79 1.27 -0.64 11.98
C ARG A 79 1.92 -0.55 13.36
N ALA A 80 1.29 0.17 14.27
CA ALA A 80 1.80 0.40 15.62
C ALA A 80 0.78 -0.04 16.67
N ASP A 81 1.25 -0.68 17.75
CA ASP A 81 0.37 -1.17 18.82
C ASP A 81 -0.34 -0.03 19.57
N ASP A 82 0.34 1.11 19.73
CA ASP A 82 -0.19 2.33 20.35
C ASP A 82 0.03 3.51 19.39
N VAL A 83 -1.01 3.84 18.62
CA VAL A 83 -0.96 4.91 17.61
C VAL A 83 -0.72 6.29 18.24
N PRO A 84 -1.41 6.70 19.33
CA PRO A 84 -1.10 7.96 20.00
C PRO A 84 0.36 8.09 20.44
N ALA A 85 0.94 7.04 21.05
CA ALA A 85 2.34 7.07 21.49
C ALA A 85 3.31 7.05 20.29
N ALA A 86 3.01 6.31 19.23
CA ALA A 86 3.81 6.29 18.01
C ALA A 86 3.79 7.66 17.29
N ALA A 87 2.63 8.32 17.22
CA ALA A 87 2.49 9.66 16.65
C ALA A 87 3.37 10.68 17.39
N GLN A 88 3.34 10.66 18.73
CA GLN A 88 4.19 11.53 19.54
C GLN A 88 5.68 11.25 19.29
N ARG A 89 6.09 9.98 19.28
CA ARG A 89 7.49 9.62 19.00
C ARG A 89 7.93 10.02 17.59
N ALA A 90 7.04 9.89 16.59
CA ALA A 90 7.33 10.33 15.22
C ALA A 90 7.57 11.85 15.16
N ALA A 91 6.76 12.64 15.87
CA ALA A 91 6.96 14.08 16.01
C ALA A 91 8.28 14.41 16.73
N ASP A 92 8.62 13.68 17.79
CA ASP A 92 9.87 13.84 18.53
C ASP A 92 11.10 13.49 17.68
N ILE A 93 11.02 12.46 16.82
CA ILE A 93 12.09 12.09 15.88
C ILE A 93 12.32 13.22 14.86
N ALA A 94 11.25 13.77 14.28
CA ALA A 94 11.36 14.85 13.31
C ALA A 94 11.95 16.12 13.93
N THR A 95 11.43 16.54 15.09
CA THR A 95 11.92 17.73 15.81
C THR A 95 13.33 17.55 16.36
N GLY A 96 13.66 16.35 16.84
CA GLY A 96 15.01 15.99 17.32
C GLY A 96 16.06 15.97 16.20
N ALA A 97 15.66 15.79 14.94
CA ALA A 97 16.51 15.94 13.77
C ALA A 97 16.59 17.40 13.25
N GLY A 98 16.07 18.38 13.99
CA GLY A 98 16.03 19.78 13.56
C GLY A 98 14.92 20.10 12.54
N GLY A 99 13.98 19.16 12.34
CA GLY A 99 12.80 19.33 11.52
C GLY A 99 11.59 19.88 12.28
N LEU A 100 10.43 19.82 11.64
CA LEU A 100 9.14 20.25 12.22
C LEU A 100 7.99 19.34 11.78
N VAL A 101 6.91 19.37 12.56
CA VAL A 101 5.63 18.75 12.18
C VAL A 101 4.82 19.79 11.41
N ALA A 102 4.57 19.54 10.13
CA ALA A 102 3.83 20.46 9.27
C ALA A 102 2.32 20.29 9.41
N ASP A 103 1.86 19.06 9.59
CA ASP A 103 0.45 18.73 9.76
C ASP A 103 0.33 17.45 10.59
N GLU A 104 -0.65 17.39 11.48
CA GLU A 104 -1.01 16.19 12.22
C GLU A 104 -2.54 16.07 12.24
N ARG A 105 -3.04 14.90 11.84
CA ARG A 105 -4.44 14.52 11.96
C ARG A 105 -4.55 13.20 12.70
N ARG A 106 -5.48 13.13 13.64
CA ARG A 106 -5.73 11.93 14.43
C ARG A 106 -7.22 11.61 14.43
N THR A 107 -7.54 10.35 14.24
CA THR A 107 -8.90 9.83 14.25
C THR A 107 -9.00 8.74 15.31
N GLY A 108 -9.46 9.12 16.50
CA GLY A 108 -9.49 8.22 17.67
C GLY A 108 -8.08 7.73 18.05
N ASP A 109 -8.00 6.49 18.52
CA ASP A 109 -6.74 5.84 18.92
C ASP A 109 -6.26 4.80 17.89
N GLU A 110 -6.97 4.69 16.76
CA GLU A 110 -6.72 3.64 15.76
C GLU A 110 -5.96 4.15 14.54
N HIS A 111 -5.99 5.47 14.29
CA HIS A 111 -5.40 6.05 13.09
C HIS A 111 -4.85 7.46 13.30
N ALA A 112 -3.65 7.70 12.78
CA ALA A 112 -3.04 9.03 12.75
C ALA A 112 -2.26 9.23 11.46
N THR A 113 -2.27 10.45 10.93
CA THR A 113 -1.49 10.86 9.77
C THR A 113 -0.67 12.08 10.15
N LEU A 114 0.63 12.02 9.93
CA LEU A 114 1.57 13.10 10.22
C LEU A 114 2.33 13.46 8.95
N THR A 115 2.43 14.75 8.66
CA THR A 115 3.35 15.28 7.64
C THR A 115 4.53 15.91 8.34
N LEU A 116 5.69 15.28 8.23
CA LEU A 116 6.93 15.70 8.86
C LEU A 116 7.82 16.38 7.82
N ARG A 117 8.47 17.47 8.22
CA ARG A 117 9.51 18.16 7.45
C ARG A 117 10.83 17.91 8.14
N VAL A 118 11.73 17.19 7.50
CA VAL A 118 13.02 16.78 8.07
C VAL A 118 14.14 17.32 7.18
N PRO A 119 15.24 17.86 7.71
CA PRO A 119 16.38 18.26 6.90
C PRO A 119 16.83 17.12 5.97
N ALA A 120 17.10 17.44 4.71
CA ALA A 120 17.43 16.44 3.70
C ALA A 120 18.65 15.58 4.10
N ASP A 121 19.63 16.18 4.77
CA ASP A 121 20.84 15.52 5.24
C ASP A 121 20.57 14.48 6.35
N ASP A 122 19.53 14.68 7.16
CA ASP A 122 19.16 13.81 8.29
C ASP A 122 18.01 12.85 7.95
N LEU A 123 17.52 12.88 6.70
CA LEU A 123 16.36 12.09 6.27
C LEU A 123 16.55 10.59 6.52
N ASP A 124 17.67 10.01 6.08
CA ASP A 124 17.89 8.56 6.19
C ASP A 124 17.92 8.11 7.66
N ALA A 125 18.59 8.87 8.54
CA ALA A 125 18.62 8.60 9.98
C ALA A 125 17.27 8.80 10.67
N ALA A 126 16.43 9.71 10.18
CA ALA A 126 15.06 9.88 10.67
C ALA A 126 14.17 8.71 10.22
N LEU A 127 14.28 8.26 8.97
CA LEU A 127 13.50 7.13 8.46
C LEU A 127 13.81 5.84 9.20
N GLU A 128 15.08 5.55 9.50
CA GLU A 128 15.45 4.38 10.31
C GLU A 128 14.74 4.38 11.66
N ARG A 129 14.78 5.50 12.38
CA ARG A 129 14.09 5.66 13.67
C ARG A 129 12.57 5.57 13.54
N LEU A 130 11.99 6.09 12.46
CA LEU A 130 10.55 5.98 12.20
C LEU A 130 10.14 4.53 11.96
N THR A 131 10.96 3.73 11.28
CA THR A 131 10.66 2.30 11.06
C THR A 131 10.70 1.46 12.34
N GLU A 132 11.34 1.94 13.41
CA GLU A 132 11.35 1.26 14.73
C GLU A 132 10.04 1.47 15.51
N LEU A 133 9.16 2.36 15.05
CA LEU A 133 7.88 2.64 15.73
C LEU A 133 6.86 1.50 15.60
N GLY A 134 7.05 0.58 14.65
CA GLY A 134 6.14 -0.54 14.41
C GLY A 134 6.50 -1.33 13.16
N GLU A 135 5.55 -2.11 12.66
CA GLU A 135 5.73 -2.90 11.42
C GLU A 135 5.42 -2.01 10.20
N VAL A 136 6.40 -1.82 9.32
CA VAL A 136 6.21 -1.08 8.07
C VAL A 136 5.40 -1.91 7.09
N THR A 137 4.19 -1.48 6.78
CA THR A 137 3.29 -2.16 5.82
C THR A 137 3.44 -1.61 4.41
N HIS A 138 3.79 -0.33 4.28
CA HIS A 138 4.02 0.31 3.00
C HIS A 138 5.13 1.36 3.13
N ARG A 139 5.99 1.44 2.11
CA ARG A 139 7.04 2.45 2.01
C ARG A 139 7.27 2.81 0.55
N THR A 140 7.08 4.09 0.24
CA THR A 140 7.41 4.67 -1.06
C THR A 140 8.37 5.83 -0.85
N ARG A 141 9.45 5.89 -1.64
CA ARG A 141 10.42 6.99 -1.63
C ARG A 141 10.57 7.51 -3.04
N SER A 142 10.41 8.81 -3.20
CA SER A 142 10.67 9.54 -4.44
C SER A 142 11.79 10.56 -4.22
N ALA A 143 12.59 10.75 -5.26
CA ALA A 143 13.62 11.76 -5.32
C ALA A 143 13.55 12.42 -6.70
N GLU A 144 13.41 13.74 -6.73
CA GLU A 144 13.30 14.51 -7.96
C GLU A 144 14.43 15.55 -8.01
N ASP A 145 15.27 15.47 -9.04
CA ASP A 145 16.34 16.44 -9.25
C ASP A 145 15.79 17.69 -9.94
N VAL A 146 15.76 18.80 -9.21
CA VAL A 146 15.27 20.11 -9.65
C VAL A 146 16.41 21.13 -9.83
N THR A 147 17.66 20.65 -9.94
CA THR A 147 18.84 21.52 -10.08
C THR A 147 18.71 22.47 -11.27
N GLN A 148 18.23 21.96 -12.41
CA GLN A 148 18.00 22.80 -13.59
C GLN A 148 16.95 23.90 -13.31
N GLU A 149 15.87 23.57 -12.62
CA GLU A 149 14.80 24.51 -12.34
C GLU A 149 15.25 25.64 -11.39
N VAL A 150 16.06 25.30 -10.39
CA VAL A 150 16.65 26.28 -9.47
C VAL A 150 17.56 27.25 -10.22
N VAL A 151 18.50 26.73 -11.02
CA VAL A 151 19.44 27.54 -11.80
C VAL A 151 18.69 28.43 -12.81
N ASP A 152 17.67 27.89 -13.47
CA ASP A 152 16.84 28.65 -14.41
C ASP A 152 16.08 29.77 -13.70
N THR A 153 15.48 29.49 -12.54
CA THR A 153 14.75 30.49 -11.75
C THR A 153 15.68 31.61 -11.29
N GLU A 154 16.87 31.29 -10.80
CA GLU A 154 17.90 32.26 -10.39
C GLU A 154 18.36 33.17 -11.53
N SER A 155 18.58 32.59 -12.71
CA SER A 155 18.95 33.33 -13.92
C SER A 155 17.84 34.29 -14.35
N ARG A 156 16.58 33.86 -14.25
CA ARG A 156 15.40 34.69 -14.55
C ARG A 156 15.23 35.82 -13.55
N VAL A 157 15.39 35.55 -12.24
CA VAL A 157 15.38 36.59 -11.19
C VAL A 157 16.43 37.65 -11.46
N THR A 158 17.66 37.23 -11.79
CA THR A 158 18.77 38.15 -12.09
C THR A 158 18.46 39.02 -13.31
N SER A 159 17.96 38.41 -14.38
CA SER A 159 17.58 39.11 -15.61
C SER A 159 16.44 40.11 -15.38
N GLN A 160 15.45 39.73 -14.56
CA GLN A 160 14.29 40.55 -14.24
C GLN A 160 14.68 41.77 -13.39
N ARG A 161 15.56 41.59 -12.39
CA ARG A 161 16.13 42.70 -11.61
C ARG A 161 16.88 43.71 -12.49
N ALA A 162 17.70 43.21 -13.42
CA ALA A 162 18.39 44.08 -14.37
C ALA A 162 17.42 44.83 -15.30
N SER A 163 16.29 44.21 -15.66
CA SER A 163 15.25 44.85 -16.46
C SER A 163 14.52 45.96 -15.69
N ILE A 164 14.21 45.72 -14.41
CA ILE A 164 13.60 46.71 -13.52
C ILE A 164 14.51 47.92 -13.37
N GLU A 165 15.82 47.69 -13.15
CA GLU A 165 16.79 48.78 -13.01
C GLU A 165 16.85 49.66 -14.25
N ARG A 166 16.90 49.06 -15.45
CA ARG A 166 16.84 49.81 -16.71
C ARG A 166 15.55 50.62 -16.86
N LEU A 167 14.40 50.05 -16.47
CA LEU A 167 13.12 50.77 -16.52
C LEU A 167 13.08 51.93 -15.53
N ARG A 168 13.71 51.79 -14.35
CA ARG A 168 13.86 52.89 -13.39
C ARG A 168 14.72 54.02 -13.96
N THR A 169 15.85 53.70 -14.60
CA THR A 169 16.67 54.70 -15.30
C THR A 169 15.88 55.41 -16.41
N LEU A 170 15.12 54.68 -17.22
CA LEU A 170 14.27 55.28 -18.26
C LEU A 170 13.14 56.14 -17.68
N LEU A 171 12.62 55.80 -16.51
CA LEU A 171 11.61 56.59 -15.80
C LEU A 171 12.19 57.94 -15.34
N ASP A 172 13.43 57.92 -14.83
CA ASP A 172 14.14 59.14 -14.38
C ASP A 172 14.46 60.09 -15.55
N GLU A 173 14.65 59.56 -16.76
CA GLU A 173 14.94 60.31 -17.99
C GLU A 173 13.68 60.77 -18.75
N ALA A 174 12.49 60.26 -18.39
CA ALA A 174 11.26 60.51 -19.12
C ALA A 174 10.79 61.98 -18.98
N GLY A 175 10.67 62.68 -20.11
CA GLY A 175 10.24 64.09 -20.14
C GLY A 175 8.73 64.31 -20.29
N ASP A 176 8.02 63.34 -20.87
CA ASP A 176 6.59 63.44 -21.19
C ASP A 176 5.73 62.58 -20.25
N LEU A 177 4.58 63.11 -19.81
CA LEU A 177 3.67 62.41 -18.89
C LEU A 177 3.14 61.08 -19.45
N SER A 178 2.93 61.00 -20.76
CA SER A 178 2.51 59.75 -21.41
C SER A 178 3.56 58.65 -21.29
N ASP A 179 4.84 59.02 -21.37
CA ASP A 179 5.96 58.09 -21.31
C ASP A 179 6.17 57.60 -19.88
N VAL A 180 6.03 58.50 -18.89
CA VAL A 180 6.00 58.15 -17.46
C VAL A 180 4.93 57.08 -17.19
N ILE A 181 3.69 57.31 -17.62
CA ILE A 181 2.59 56.33 -17.41
C ILE A 181 2.87 55.01 -18.15
N ALA A 182 3.52 55.05 -19.31
CA ALA A 182 3.89 53.82 -20.03
C ALA A 182 4.97 53.02 -19.29
N VAL A 183 6.02 53.69 -18.82
CA VAL A 183 7.12 53.07 -18.07
C VAL A 183 6.63 52.56 -16.71
N GLU A 184 5.81 53.31 -15.99
CA GLU A 184 5.22 52.87 -14.70
C GLU A 184 4.38 51.60 -14.84
N ARG A 185 3.58 51.49 -15.91
CA ARG A 185 2.79 50.28 -16.18
C ARG A 185 3.69 49.06 -16.45
N GLU A 186 4.73 49.25 -17.25
CA GLU A 186 5.68 48.16 -17.53
C GLU A 186 6.49 47.80 -16.28
N LEU A 187 6.94 48.79 -15.50
CA LEU A 187 7.64 48.59 -14.24
C LEU A 187 6.79 47.78 -13.25
N SER A 188 5.52 48.18 -13.04
CA SER A 188 4.59 47.46 -12.16
C SER A 188 4.41 46.01 -12.57
N LYS A 189 4.33 45.74 -13.88
CA LYS A 189 4.27 44.37 -14.41
C LYS A 189 5.56 43.60 -14.13
N ARG A 190 6.72 44.22 -14.33
CA ARG A 190 8.01 43.57 -14.11
C ARG A 190 8.26 43.26 -12.63
N GLU A 191 7.83 44.13 -11.74
CA GLU A 191 7.89 43.90 -10.30
C GLU A 191 7.00 42.72 -9.90
N ALA A 192 5.76 42.65 -10.40
CA ALA A 192 4.89 41.49 -10.16
C ALA A 192 5.48 40.17 -10.69
N ASP A 193 6.08 40.19 -11.89
CA ASP A 193 6.76 39.02 -12.45
C ASP A 193 7.99 38.60 -11.59
N LEU A 194 8.73 39.57 -11.05
CA LEU A 194 9.86 39.30 -10.15
C LEU A 194 9.38 38.65 -8.85
N ASP A 195 8.33 39.18 -8.24
CA ASP A 195 7.78 38.65 -6.98
C ASP A 195 7.30 37.20 -7.14
N ALA A 196 6.69 36.87 -8.28
CA ALA A 196 6.32 35.50 -8.61
C ALA A 196 7.55 34.57 -8.72
N LEU A 197 8.64 35.03 -9.35
CA LEU A 197 9.89 34.27 -9.44
C LEU A 197 10.57 34.08 -8.08
N LEU A 198 10.56 35.11 -7.23
CA LEU A 198 11.11 35.03 -5.87
C LEU A 198 10.33 34.04 -5.01
N THR A 199 8.99 34.06 -5.10
CA THR A 199 8.14 33.07 -4.43
C THR A 199 8.45 31.65 -4.90
N ARG A 200 8.64 31.45 -6.21
CA ARG A 200 9.03 30.13 -6.77
C ARG A 200 10.40 29.69 -6.26
N GLN A 201 11.37 30.61 -6.22
CA GLN A 201 12.70 30.35 -5.70
C GLN A 201 12.66 29.91 -4.23
N GLU A 202 11.91 30.62 -3.38
CA GLU A 202 11.74 30.25 -1.96
C GLU A 202 11.08 28.88 -1.80
N GLN A 203 10.09 28.56 -2.64
CA GLN A 203 9.43 27.25 -2.63
C GLN A 203 10.42 26.13 -2.96
N LEU A 204 11.20 26.27 -4.03
CA LEU A 204 12.21 25.28 -4.42
C LEU A 204 13.28 25.12 -3.35
N ALA A 205 13.73 26.22 -2.74
CA ALA A 205 14.68 26.19 -1.63
C ALA A 205 14.14 25.43 -0.41
N GLN A 206 12.87 25.64 -0.06
CA GLN A 206 12.22 24.91 1.04
C GLN A 206 12.06 23.41 0.72
N GLN A 207 11.68 23.06 -0.52
CA GLN A 207 11.48 21.67 -0.94
C GLN A 207 12.77 20.86 -1.04
N THR A 208 13.89 21.53 -1.30
CA THR A 208 15.22 20.90 -1.45
C THR A 208 15.98 20.84 -0.13
N SER A 209 15.76 21.80 0.78
CA SER A 209 16.34 21.78 2.13
C SER A 209 15.61 20.83 3.09
N LEU A 210 14.30 20.69 2.96
CA LEU A 210 13.45 19.87 3.83
C LEU A 210 12.74 18.77 3.04
N ALA A 211 13.06 17.53 3.37
CA ALA A 211 12.34 16.37 2.89
C ALA A 211 10.92 16.32 3.49
N THR A 212 9.96 15.86 2.69
CA THR A 212 8.58 15.60 3.12
C THR A 212 8.44 14.14 3.49
N VAL A 213 8.06 13.84 4.73
CA VAL A 213 7.78 12.48 5.17
C VAL A 213 6.34 12.39 5.65
N THR A 214 5.49 11.73 4.89
CA THR A 214 4.11 11.40 5.29
C THR A 214 4.13 10.09 6.04
N VAL A 215 3.78 10.11 7.32
CA VAL A 215 3.67 8.92 8.16
C VAL A 215 2.21 8.64 8.45
N GLU A 216 1.75 7.49 8.01
CA GLU A 216 0.42 6.96 8.28
C GLU A 216 0.51 5.84 9.31
N LEU A 217 -0.17 6.01 10.43
CA LEU A 217 -0.16 5.07 11.55
C LEU A 217 -1.51 4.37 11.63
N HIS A 218 -1.48 3.05 11.75
CA HIS A 218 -2.66 2.23 11.95
C HIS A 218 -2.48 1.31 13.15
N ALA A 219 -3.53 1.17 13.96
CA ALA A 219 -3.60 0.11 14.94
C ALA A 219 -3.60 -1.25 14.23
N PRO A 220 -3.05 -2.31 14.85
CA PRO A 220 -3.19 -3.66 14.34
C PRO A 220 -4.67 -4.02 14.28
N SER A 221 -5.24 -4.06 13.06
CA SER A 221 -6.55 -4.64 12.87
C SER A 221 -6.48 -6.13 13.22
N ALA A 222 -7.51 -6.64 13.91
CA ALA A 222 -7.69 -8.08 14.04
C ALA A 222 -7.69 -8.65 12.62
N GLN A 223 -6.63 -9.39 12.28
CA GLN A 223 -6.37 -9.89 10.94
C GLN A 223 -7.69 -10.45 10.38
N SER A 224 -8.19 -9.85 9.30
CA SER A 224 -9.15 -10.58 8.48
C SER A 224 -8.38 -11.82 8.01
N PRO A 225 -8.91 -13.05 8.20
CA PRO A 225 -8.23 -14.25 7.76
C PRO A 225 -7.77 -14.03 6.33
N GLY A 226 -6.46 -14.20 6.13
CA GLY A 226 -5.76 -13.82 4.91
C GLY A 226 -6.41 -14.48 3.70
N ASP A 227 -6.14 -13.99 2.50
CA ASP A 227 -6.73 -14.57 1.29
C ASP A 227 -6.39 -16.07 1.12
N ASP A 228 -5.38 -16.59 1.83
CA ASP A 228 -5.07 -18.02 1.96
C ASP A 228 -6.19 -18.85 2.64
N ASP A 229 -7.02 -18.23 3.48
CA ASP A 229 -8.22 -18.84 4.09
C ASP A 229 -9.45 -18.76 3.17
N ARG A 230 -9.36 -18.03 2.05
CA ARG A 230 -10.43 -17.82 1.08
C ARG A 230 -10.03 -18.35 -0.29
N GLY A 231 -9.95 -19.67 -0.39
CA GLY A 231 -9.73 -20.38 -1.64
C GLY A 231 -10.46 -21.73 -1.70
N PHE A 232 -10.59 -22.30 -2.90
CA PHE A 232 -11.17 -23.64 -3.10
C PHE A 232 -10.48 -24.71 -2.24
N LEU A 233 -9.15 -24.61 -2.08
CA LEU A 233 -8.37 -25.54 -1.27
C LEU A 233 -8.60 -25.36 0.24
N ALA A 234 -8.74 -24.12 0.73
CA ALA A 234 -9.10 -23.84 2.11
C ALA A 234 -10.52 -24.36 2.42
N GLY A 235 -11.47 -24.19 1.49
CA GLY A 235 -12.81 -24.75 1.60
C GLY A 235 -12.82 -26.29 1.62
N LEU A 236 -11.95 -26.93 0.84
CA LEU A 236 -11.79 -28.39 0.85
C LEU A 236 -11.18 -28.89 2.17
N GLY A 237 -10.18 -28.18 2.71
CA GLY A 237 -9.61 -28.48 4.02
C GLY A 237 -10.61 -28.35 5.15
N GLY A 238 -11.36 -27.25 5.20
CA GLY A 238 -12.44 -27.05 6.16
C GLY A 238 -13.57 -28.08 6.02
N GLY A 239 -13.93 -28.46 4.79
CA GLY A 239 -14.91 -29.50 4.52
C GLY A 239 -14.45 -30.90 4.96
N TRP A 240 -13.16 -31.20 4.83
CA TRP A 240 -12.57 -32.46 5.29
C TRP A 240 -12.56 -32.58 6.81
N ASP A 241 -12.22 -31.50 7.52
CA ASP A 241 -12.27 -31.46 8.99
C ASP A 241 -13.71 -31.64 9.51
N ALA A 242 -14.68 -30.99 8.85
CA ALA A 242 -16.10 -31.18 9.14
C ALA A 242 -16.56 -32.64 8.90
N PHE A 243 -16.05 -33.30 7.86
CA PHE A 243 -16.34 -34.71 7.59
C PHE A 243 -15.76 -35.65 8.65
N VAL A 244 -14.49 -35.45 9.03
CA VAL A 244 -13.82 -36.27 10.06
C VAL A 244 -14.48 -36.09 11.42
N SER A 245 -14.80 -34.86 11.80
CA SER A 245 -15.50 -34.56 13.05
C SER A 245 -16.89 -35.18 13.09
N ALA A 246 -17.66 -35.11 12.00
CA ALA A 246 -18.95 -35.81 11.90
C ALA A 246 -18.81 -37.33 12.06
N GLY A 247 -17.79 -37.94 11.44
CA GLY A 247 -17.47 -39.36 11.62
C GLY A 247 -17.09 -39.72 13.05
N ALA A 248 -16.29 -38.89 13.70
CA ALA A 248 -15.91 -39.06 15.11
C ALA A 248 -17.13 -39.00 16.05
N PHE A 249 -18.06 -38.08 15.81
CA PHE A 249 -19.32 -38.02 16.57
C PHE A 249 -20.19 -39.26 16.34
N ALA A 250 -20.30 -39.74 15.09
CA ALA A 250 -21.06 -40.94 14.77
C ALA A 250 -20.48 -42.20 15.45
N LEU A 251 -19.16 -42.37 15.41
CA LEU A 251 -18.47 -43.47 16.09
C LEU A 251 -18.62 -43.38 17.61
N THR A 252 -18.53 -42.17 18.18
CA THR A 252 -18.73 -41.95 19.61
C THR A 252 -20.17 -42.29 20.03
N ALA A 253 -21.17 -41.88 19.24
CA ALA A 253 -22.57 -42.23 19.48
C ALA A 253 -22.80 -43.74 19.38
N LEU A 254 -22.19 -44.40 18.40
CA LEU A 254 -22.29 -45.85 18.23
C LEU A 254 -21.66 -46.60 19.42
N GLY A 255 -20.48 -46.16 19.87
CA GLY A 255 -19.82 -46.69 21.06
C GLY A 255 -20.65 -46.50 22.33
N ALA A 256 -21.34 -45.36 22.46
CA ALA A 256 -22.22 -45.09 23.59
C ALA A 256 -23.49 -45.95 23.60
N VAL A 257 -24.03 -46.31 22.44
CA VAL A 257 -25.27 -47.13 22.32
C VAL A 257 -24.99 -48.62 22.49
N LEU A 258 -23.81 -49.09 22.10
CA LEU A 258 -23.39 -50.49 22.16
C LEU A 258 -23.63 -51.17 23.53
N PRO A 259 -23.22 -50.60 24.69
CA PRO A 259 -23.47 -51.25 25.99
C PRO A 259 -24.96 -51.43 26.31
N PHE A 260 -25.80 -50.45 25.95
CA PHE A 260 -27.25 -50.56 26.16
C PHE A 260 -27.91 -51.56 25.21
N ALA A 261 -27.45 -51.63 23.96
CA ALA A 261 -27.91 -52.61 22.98
C ALA A 261 -27.56 -54.05 23.42
N VAL A 262 -26.36 -54.26 23.96
CA VAL A 262 -25.95 -55.56 24.53
C VAL A 262 -26.81 -55.94 25.73
N LEU A 263 -27.09 -54.99 26.63
CA LEU A 263 -27.98 -55.21 27.78
C LEU A 263 -29.42 -55.53 27.34
N ALA A 264 -29.95 -54.79 26.36
CA ALA A 264 -31.28 -55.02 25.80
C ALA A 264 -31.38 -56.38 25.08
N ALA A 265 -30.34 -56.80 24.37
CA ALA A 265 -30.27 -58.12 23.76
C ALA A 265 -30.20 -59.24 24.81
N ALA A 266 -29.37 -59.07 25.85
CA ALA A 266 -29.23 -60.05 26.94
C ALA A 266 -30.53 -60.26 27.73
N VAL A 267 -31.33 -59.22 27.95
CA VAL A 267 -32.60 -59.29 28.67
C VAL A 267 -33.78 -59.61 27.76
N GLY A 268 -33.82 -59.03 26.55
CA GLY A 268 -34.92 -59.19 25.59
C GLY A 268 -34.95 -60.55 24.88
N TYR A 269 -33.80 -61.15 24.61
CA TYR A 269 -33.70 -62.47 23.97
C TYR A 269 -34.36 -63.60 24.79
N PRO A 270 -34.09 -63.77 26.10
CA PRO A 270 -34.77 -64.79 26.89
C PRO A 270 -36.28 -64.53 27.04
N ALA A 271 -36.71 -63.26 27.13
CA ALA A 271 -38.12 -62.90 27.19
C ALA A 271 -38.88 -63.29 25.89
N LEU A 272 -38.27 -63.05 24.71
CA LEU A 272 -38.84 -63.46 23.42
C LEU A 272 -38.91 -64.98 23.26
N VAL A 273 -37.89 -65.71 23.71
CA VAL A 273 -37.89 -67.19 23.69
C VAL A 273 -38.98 -67.75 24.61
N LEU A 274 -39.19 -67.16 25.79
CA LEU A 274 -40.23 -67.57 26.72
C LEU A 274 -41.65 -67.33 26.17
N VAL A 275 -41.86 -66.19 25.52
CA VAL A 275 -43.15 -65.83 24.88
C VAL A 275 -43.42 -66.72 23.66
N ARG A 276 -42.40 -67.05 22.86
CA ARG A 276 -42.54 -68.00 21.74
C ARG A 276 -42.83 -69.43 22.22
N ARG A 277 -42.22 -69.88 23.32
CA ARG A 277 -42.54 -71.17 23.95
C ARG A 277 -43.98 -71.24 24.47
N ARG A 278 -44.53 -70.13 24.97
CA ARG A 278 -45.94 -70.06 25.41
C ARG A 278 -46.96 -69.96 24.28
N ARG A 279 -46.52 -69.74 23.03
CA ARG A 279 -47.39 -69.59 21.85
C ARG A 279 -47.40 -70.81 20.92
N GLN A 280 -46.80 -71.93 21.29
CA GLN A 280 -47.04 -73.20 20.57
C GLN A 280 -48.45 -73.68 20.92
N PRO A 281 -49.41 -73.68 19.98
CA PRO A 281 -50.75 -74.20 20.24
C PRO A 281 -50.66 -75.71 20.45
N GLY A 282 -51.27 -76.20 21.52
CA GLY A 282 -51.46 -77.62 21.74
C GLY A 282 -52.17 -78.24 20.53
N ALA A 283 -51.64 -79.36 20.06
CA ALA A 283 -52.23 -80.15 18.98
C ALA A 283 -53.69 -80.53 19.34
N PRO A 284 -54.63 -80.54 18.36
CA PRO A 284 -56.00 -80.94 18.61
C PRO A 284 -56.05 -82.44 18.96
N ALA A 285 -56.63 -82.77 20.10
CA ALA A 285 -56.99 -84.15 20.44
C ALA A 285 -58.29 -84.53 19.71
N ALA A 286 -58.29 -85.76 19.17
CA ALA A 286 -59.38 -86.43 18.47
C ALA A 286 -60.58 -86.76 19.38
#